data_AF-A0A2H0UMC2-F1
#
_entry.id   AF-A0A2H0UMC2-F1
#
_cell.length_a   1.000
_cell.length_b   1.000
_cell.length_c   1.000
_cell.angle_alpha   90.00
_cell.angle_beta   90.00
_cell.angle_gamma   90.00
#
_symmetry.space_group_name_H-M   'P 1'
#
loop_
_entity.id
_entity.type
_entity.pdbx_description
1 polymer ?
#
loop_
_entity_poly.entity_id
_entity_poly.type
_entity_poly.pdbx_seq_one_letter_code
_entity_poly.pdbx_strand_id
1 'polypeptide(L)' 'MFRKAKNYFLGAKKEFKSITWPNWLVTRQLTAVVIGISLGFAFFLGVFDYVFSYLLQFFVV' A
#
# COMPACT_ATOMS: atom_id res chain seq x y z
N MET A 1 12.96 -32.55 16.01
CA MET A 1 12.27 -31.50 15.23
C MET A 1 12.74 -30.08 15.60
N PHE A 2 12.86 -29.70 16.88
CA PHE A 2 13.34 -28.38 17.33
C PHE A 2 14.67 -27.89 16.73
N ARG A 3 15.63 -28.79 16.45
CA ARG A 3 16.92 -28.44 15.84
C ARG A 3 16.80 -27.95 14.39
N LYS A 4 15.82 -28.45 13.63
CA LYS A 4 15.56 -28.01 12.24
C LYS A 4 14.96 -26.61 12.21
N ALA A 5 14.00 -26.32 13.10
CA ALA A 5 13.42 -24.98 13.23
C ALA A 5 14.48 -23.95 13.64
N LYS A 6 15.33 -24.26 14.64
CA LYS A 6 16.43 -23.37 15.05
C LYS A 6 17.38 -23.05 13.90
N ASN A 7 17.74 -24.06 13.10
CA ASN A 7 18.59 -23.86 11.92
C ASN A 7 17.90 -23.05 10.81
N TYR A 8 16.59 -23.22 10.62
CA TYR A 8 15.80 -22.44 9.68
C TYR A 8 15.79 -20.94 10.05
N PHE A 9 15.53 -20.61 11.32
CA PHE A 9 15.57 -19.22 11.78
C PHE A 9 16.98 -18.61 11.74
N LEU A 10 18.02 -19.41 11.98
CA LEU A 10 19.42 -18.97 11.82
C LEU A 10 19.77 -18.67 10.35
N GLY A 11 19.33 -19.51 9.43
CA GLY A 11 19.46 -19.28 7.98
C GLY A 11 18.70 -18.04 7.53
N ALA A 12 17.43 -17.93 7.93
CA ALA A 12 16.60 -16.76 7.62
C ALA A 12 17.20 -15.47 8.15
N LYS A 13 17.74 -15.43 9.38
CA LYS A 13 18.42 -14.26 9.94
C LYS A 13 19.68 -13.87 9.15
N LYS A 14 20.40 -14.85 8.61
CA LYS A 14 21.60 -14.61 7.79
C LYS A 14 21.22 -13.98 6.44
N GLU A 15 20.16 -14.47 5.80
CA GLU A 15 19.63 -13.90 4.55
C GLU A 15 19.02 -12.51 4.75
N PHE A 16 18.30 -12.32 5.86
CA PHE A 16 17.68 -11.04 6.22
C PHE A 16 18.69 -9.90 6.36
N LYS A 17 19.92 -10.22 6.76
CA LYS A 17 21.02 -9.24 6.88
C LYS A 17 21.60 -8.82 5.52
N SER A 18 21.42 -9.64 4.48
CA SER A 18 21.83 -9.27 3.11
C SER A 18 20.80 -8.40 2.39
N ILE A 19 19.61 -8.22 2.97
CA ILE A 19 18.56 -7.37 2.42
C ILE A 19 19.03 -5.92 2.52
N THR A 20 19.22 -5.28 1.38
CA THR A 20 19.47 -3.84 1.27
C THR A 20 18.16 -3.09 1.48
N TRP A 21 17.88 -2.72 2.73
CA TRP A 21 16.71 -1.92 3.06
C TRP A 21 16.83 -0.52 2.44
N PRO A 22 15.70 0.04 1.95
CA PRO A 22 15.69 1.39 1.41
C PRO A 22 16.11 2.40 2.48
N ASN A 23 16.83 3.43 2.04
CA ASN A 23 17.21 4.54 2.91
C ASN A 23 15.95 5.31 3.37
N TRP A 24 15.97 5.84 4.60
CA TRP A 24 14.87 6.59 5.21
C TRP A 24 14.31 7.72 4.32
N LEU A 25 15.19 8.38 3.55
CA LEU A 25 14.78 9.41 2.59
C LEU A 25 13.89 8.84 1.47
N VAL A 26 14.30 7.70 0.91
CA VAL A 26 13.59 7.02 -0.19
C VAL A 26 12.24 6.51 0.31
N THR A 27 12.20 5.92 1.51
CA THR A 27 10.95 5.45 2.13
C THR A 27 9.96 6.59 2.33
N ARG A 28 10.41 7.76 2.80
CA ARG A 28 9.52 8.93 2.97
C ARG A 28 8.96 9.44 1.65
N GLN A 29 9.79 9.47 0.61
CA GLN A 29 9.35 9.89 -0.72
C GLN A 29 8.32 8.93 -1.32
N LEU A 30 8.57 7.61 -1.22
CA LEU A 30 7.63 6.58 -1.67
C LEU A 30 6.29 6.69 -0.93
N THR A 31 6.31 6.84 0.40
CA THR A 31 5.07 7.02 1.17
C THR A 31 4.31 8.28 0.77
N ALA A 32 5.01 9.40 0.54
CA ALA A 32 4.37 10.64 0.09
C ALA A 32 3.71 10.48 -1.29
N VAL A 33 4.35 9.75 -2.21
CA VAL A 33 3.77 9.43 -3.53
C VAL A 33 2.51 8.58 -3.38
N VAL A 34 2.55 7.53 -2.55
CA VAL A 34 1.38 6.67 -2.30
C VAL A 34 0.22 7.47 -1.71
N ILE A 35 0.48 8.37 -0.75
CA ILE A 35 -0.55 9.24 -0.17
C ILE A 35 -1.15 10.15 -1.25
N GLY A 36 -0.31 10.77 -2.08
CA GLY A 36 -0.76 11.64 -3.17
C GLY A 36 -1.65 10.92 -4.17
N ILE A 37 -1.26 9.71 -4.58
CA ILE A 37 -2.04 8.88 -5.51
C ILE A 37 -3.36 8.46 -4.86
N SER A 38 -3.34 7.98 -3.62
CA SER A 38 -4.56 7.56 -2.91
C SER A 38 -5.56 8.71 -2.75
N LEU A 39 -5.09 9.93 -2.44
CA LEU A 39 -5.94 11.12 -2.38
C LEU A 39 -6.50 11.49 -3.76
N GLY A 40 -5.69 11.38 -4.82
CA GLY A 40 -6.14 11.59 -6.18
C GLY A 40 -7.26 10.63 -6.60
N PHE A 41 -7.11 9.34 -6.30
CA PHE A 41 -8.14 8.34 -6.54
C PHE A 41 -9.39 8.55 -5.69
N ALA A 42 -9.22 8.89 -4.41
CA ALA A 42 -10.36 9.19 -3.53
C ALA A 42 -11.18 10.37 -4.04
N PHE A 43 -10.52 11.44 -4.48
CA PHE A 43 -11.20 12.59 -5.09
C PHE A 43 -11.89 12.20 -6.40
N PHE A 44 -11.19 11.49 -7.29
CA PHE A 44 -11.75 11.03 -8.55
C PHE A 44 -13.02 10.20 -8.34
N LEU A 45 -12.93 9.12 -7.56
CA LEU A 45 -14.07 8.25 -7.28
C LEU A 45 -15.20 9.01 -6.57
N GLY A 46 -14.89 9.85 -5.58
CA GLY A 46 -15.91 10.62 -4.87
C GLY A 46 -16.68 11.60 -5.77
N VAL A 47 -16.02 12.21 -6.75
CA VAL A 47 -16.70 13.05 -7.76
C VAL A 47 -17.64 12.21 -8.62
N PHE A 48 -17.16 11.06 -9.11
CA PHE A 48 -17.99 10.16 -9.92
C PHE A 48 -19.18 9.62 -9.15
N ASP A 49 -19.00 9.23 -7.87
CA ASP A 49 -20.08 8.77 -7.02
C ASP A 49 -21.18 9.83 -6.84
N TYR A 50 -20.79 11.10 -6.68
CA TYR A 50 -21.74 12.21 -6.58
C TYR A 50 -22.48 12.46 -7.90
N VAL A 51 -21.75 12.49 -9.01
CA VAL A 51 -22.31 12.70 -10.35
C VAL A 51 -23.28 11.58 -10.72
N PHE A 52 -22.92 10.33 -10.47
CA PHE A 52 -23.80 9.18 -10.74
C PHE A 52 -25.01 9.16 -9.82
N SER A 53 -24.86 9.50 -8.54
CA SER A 53 -26.00 9.61 -7.62
C SER A 53 -27.00 10.67 -8.07
N TYR A 54 -26.51 11.82 -8.56
CA TYR A 54 -27.35 12.89 -9.10
C TYR A 54 -28.08 12.47 -10.38
N LEU A 55 -27.35 11.86 -11.32
CA LEU A 55 -27.92 11.31 -12.55
C LEU A 55 -28.98 10.25 -12.26
N LEU A 56 -28.71 9.31 -11.35
CA LEU A 56 -29.66 8.26 -11.00
C LEU A 56 -30.91 8.82 -10.31
N GLN A 57 -30.78 9.83 -9.45
CA GLN A 57 -31.96 10.51 -8.89
C GLN A 57 -32.81 11.16 -9.98
N PHE A 58 -32.19 11.77 -10.99
CA PHE A 58 -32.92 12.40 -12.09
C PHE A 58 -33.62 11.39 -13.02
N PHE A 59 -33.08 10.18 -13.19
CA PHE A 59 -33.64 9.17 -14.07
C PHE A 59 -34.64 8.21 -13.39
N VAL A 60 -34.53 8.01 -12.07
CA VAL A 60 -35.36 7.04 -11.32
C VAL A 60 -36.55 7.70 -10.62
N VAL A 61 -36.49 9.00 -10.32
CA VAL A 61 -37.64 9.82 -9.87
C VAL A 61 -38.23 10.57 -11.06
#